data_AF-A0A0W0FRU8-F1
#
_entry.id   AF-A0A0W0FRU8-F1
#
_cell.length_a   1.000
_cell.length_b   1.000
_cell.length_c   1.000
_cell.angle_alpha   90.00
_cell.angle_beta   90.00
_cell.angle_gamma   90.00
#
_symmetry.space_group_name_H-M   'P 1'
#
loop_
_entity.id
_entity.type
_entity.pdbx_description
1 polymer ?
#
loop_
_entity_poly.entity_id
_entity_poly.type
_entity_poly.pdbx_seq_one_letter_code
_entity_poly.pdbx_strand_id
1 'polypeptide(L)'
;MPAFRRKMCCAFAEDKPKPKRASKPRPVLTPEEKADKMIQRELNRIMREKKKEWEATLVPAVVDESFRWPVNTKGLYPSEAKSLYKLTPKEIQTLKAEHIAASPKSFVRLEDVTALTRRKHEALNKDTGEPLVEIPWYMVSCLHTKLQDNGRRTKTNWTGTTSSYSRR
;
A
#
# COMPACT_ATOMS: atom_id res chain seq x y z
N MET A 1 2.10 18.19 -30.48
CA MET A 1 2.71 19.05 -29.44
C MET A 1 4.09 18.50 -29.08
N PRO A 2 5.19 19.27 -29.13
CA PRO A 2 6.50 18.76 -28.73
C PRO A 2 6.68 18.79 -27.21
N ALA A 3 7.22 17.69 -26.66
CA ALA A 3 7.47 17.51 -25.24
C ALA A 3 8.68 18.31 -24.75
N PHE A 4 8.45 19.50 -24.21
CA PHE A 4 9.48 20.29 -23.53
C PHE A 4 9.82 19.69 -22.15
N ARG A 5 10.76 18.74 -22.10
CA ARG A 5 11.50 18.45 -20.86
C ARG A 5 12.84 19.20 -20.90
N ARG A 6 12.81 20.52 -20.67
CA ARG A 6 14.05 21.28 -20.41
C ARG A 6 14.54 20.94 -19.01
N LYS A 7 15.60 20.13 -18.92
CA LYS A 7 16.37 19.99 -17.68
C LYS A 7 17.03 21.36 -17.43
N MET A 8 16.73 22.00 -16.30
CA MET A 8 17.46 23.18 -15.87
C MET A 8 18.92 22.77 -15.65
N CYS A 9 19.83 23.23 -16.50
CA CYS A 9 21.26 23.12 -16.27
C CYS A 9 21.66 24.28 -15.34
N CYS A 10 22.18 23.95 -14.16
CA CYS A 10 22.77 24.92 -13.25
C CYS A 10 23.94 25.63 -13.98
N ALA A 11 24.10 26.94 -13.80
CA ALA A 11 25.12 27.75 -14.50
C ALA A 11 26.59 27.32 -14.27
N PHE A 12 26.83 26.40 -13.32
CA PHE A 12 28.14 25.82 -12.99
C PHE A 12 28.27 24.33 -13.34
N ALA A 13 27.30 23.75 -14.05
CA ALA A 13 27.44 22.40 -14.56
C ALA A 13 28.38 22.42 -15.77
N GLU A 14 29.63 22.04 -15.57
CA GLU A 14 30.55 21.79 -16.69
C GLU A 14 29.93 20.73 -17.61
N ASP A 15 29.81 21.05 -18.91
CA ASP A 15 29.36 20.15 -19.98
C ASP A 15 30.42 19.09 -20.31
N LYS A 16 30.99 18.44 -19.29
CA LYS A 16 31.84 17.27 -19.49
C LYS A 16 30.92 16.09 -19.78
N PRO A 17 31.03 15.43 -20.96
CA PRO A 17 30.24 14.24 -21.25
C PRO A 17 30.55 13.20 -20.18
N LYS A 18 29.54 12.85 -19.37
CA LYS A 18 29.69 11.79 -18.36
C LYS A 18 30.23 10.54 -19.07
N PRO A 19 31.31 9.91 -18.59
CA PRO A 19 31.86 8.73 -19.24
C PRO A 19 30.76 7.68 -19.35
N LYS A 20 30.55 7.16 -20.57
CA LYS A 20 29.62 6.05 -20.80
C LYS A 20 30.09 4.90 -19.91
N ARG A 21 29.30 4.57 -18.88
CA ARG A 21 29.58 3.40 -18.04
C ARG A 21 29.64 2.19 -18.97
N ALA A 22 30.77 1.50 -19.01
CA ALA A 22 30.91 0.26 -19.76
C ALA A 22 29.81 -0.71 -19.31
N SER A 23 29.09 -1.30 -20.26
CA SER A 23 28.07 -2.30 -19.95
C SER A 23 28.78 -3.50 -19.32
N LYS A 24 28.41 -3.85 -18.08
CA LYS A 24 28.90 -5.09 -17.47
C LYS A 24 28.52 -6.28 -18.37
N PRO A 25 29.40 -7.28 -18.54
CA PRO A 25 29.07 -8.50 -19.29
C PRO A 25 27.92 -9.23 -18.60
N ARG A 26 27.01 -9.82 -19.39
CA ARG A 26 25.90 -10.60 -18.85
C ARG A 26 26.45 -11.91 -18.26
N PRO A 27 26.09 -12.29 -17.03
CA PRO A 27 26.53 -13.56 -16.46
C PRO A 27 25.98 -14.74 -17.28
N VAL A 28 26.87 -15.63 -17.71
CA VAL A 28 26.50 -16.88 -18.40
C VAL A 28 26.01 -17.86 -17.35
N LEU A 29 24.69 -18.04 -17.29
CA LEU A 29 24.05 -18.95 -16.35
C LEU A 29 24.35 -20.40 -16.73
N THR A 30 24.65 -21.23 -15.73
CA THR A 30 24.78 -22.68 -15.90
C THR A 30 23.44 -23.30 -16.34
N PRO A 31 23.43 -24.48 -16.98
CA PRO A 31 22.18 -25.12 -17.39
C PRO A 31 21.21 -25.37 -16.22
N GLU A 32 21.72 -25.63 -15.02
CA GLU A 32 20.93 -25.81 -13.80
C GLU A 32 20.24 -24.50 -13.36
N GLU A 33 20.99 -23.38 -13.31
CA GLU A 33 20.42 -22.06 -12.99
C GLU A 33 19.38 -21.58 -14.01
N LYS A 34 19.46 -22.06 -15.27
CA LYS A 34 18.45 -21.79 -16.30
C LYS A 34 17.15 -22.53 -16.01
N ALA A 35 17.24 -23.79 -15.57
CA ALA A 35 16.07 -24.58 -15.19
C ALA A 35 15.36 -23.97 -13.98
N ASP A 36 16.10 -23.61 -12.94
CA ASP A 36 15.54 -22.96 -11.75
C ASP A 36 14.86 -21.63 -12.07
N LYS A 37 15.46 -20.83 -12.96
CA LYS A 37 14.83 -19.58 -13.41
C LYS A 37 13.58 -19.81 -14.24
N MET A 38 13.51 -20.90 -15.01
CA MET A 38 12.29 -21.26 -15.74
C MET A 38 11.17 -21.62 -14.75
N ILE A 39 11.48 -22.44 -13.74
CA ILE A 39 10.53 -22.82 -12.68
C ILE A 39 10.06 -21.57 -11.92
N GLN A 40 10.98 -20.70 -11.51
CA GLN A 40 10.62 -19.44 -10.83
C GLN A 40 9.77 -18.52 -11.70
N ARG A 41 10.00 -18.46 -13.01
CA ARG A 41 9.17 -17.67 -13.93
C ARG A 41 7.76 -18.22 -14.03
N GLU A 42 7.63 -19.53 -14.08
CA GLU A 42 6.33 -20.20 -14.15
C GLU A 42 5.53 -19.98 -12.86
N LEU A 43 6.16 -20.15 -11.70
CA LEU A 43 5.55 -19.83 -10.40
C LEU A 43 5.12 -18.36 -10.33
N ASN A 44 5.96 -17.44 -10.79
CA ASN A 44 5.61 -16.02 -10.85
C ASN A 44 4.47 -15.72 -11.83
N ARG A 45 4.33 -16.48 -12.92
CA ARG A 45 3.20 -16.35 -13.86
C ARG A 45 1.90 -16.74 -13.19
N ILE A 46 1.85 -17.92 -12.58
CA ILE A 46 0.68 -18.43 -11.85
C ILE A 46 0.27 -17.44 -10.76
N MET A 47 1.23 -16.93 -9.98
CA MET A 47 0.93 -15.95 -8.93
C MET A 47 0.41 -14.61 -9.47
N ARG A 48 0.81 -14.19 -10.67
CA ARG A 48 0.27 -12.98 -11.32
C ARG A 48 -1.16 -13.19 -11.79
N GLU A 49 -1.46 -14.37 -12.33
CA GLU A 49 -2.82 -14.72 -12.77
C GLU A 49 -3.78 -14.79 -11.58
N LYS A 50 -3.40 -15.50 -10.50
CA LYS A 50 -4.16 -15.51 -9.23
C LYS A 50 -4.41 -14.10 -8.68
N LYS A 51 -3.39 -13.22 -8.71
CA LYS A 51 -3.55 -11.81 -8.30
C LYS A 51 -4.50 -11.03 -9.22
N LYS A 52 -4.47 -11.29 -10.52
CA LYS A 52 -5.35 -10.64 -11.49
C LYS A 52 -6.80 -11.08 -11.29
N GLU A 53 -7.03 -12.36 -11.06
CA GLU A 53 -8.35 -12.91 -10.71
C GLU A 53 -8.87 -12.30 -9.41
N TRP A 54 -8.03 -12.26 -8.37
CA TRP A 54 -8.36 -11.58 -7.12
C TRP A 54 -8.73 -10.11 -7.36
N GLU A 55 -7.89 -9.35 -8.07
CA GLU A 55 -8.16 -7.94 -8.38
C GLU A 55 -9.44 -7.74 -9.21
N ALA A 56 -9.84 -8.71 -10.02
CA ALA A 56 -11.10 -8.65 -10.78
C ALA A 56 -12.34 -8.84 -9.89
N THR A 57 -12.22 -9.54 -8.75
CA THR A 57 -13.32 -9.68 -7.78
C THR A 57 -13.56 -8.40 -6.96
N LEU A 58 -12.61 -7.47 -6.98
CA LEU A 58 -12.64 -6.27 -6.18
C LEU A 58 -13.50 -5.18 -6.84
N VAL A 59 -14.58 -4.79 -6.17
CA VAL A 59 -15.43 -3.66 -6.57
C VAL A 59 -14.95 -2.41 -5.83
N PRO A 60 -14.51 -1.34 -6.53
CA PRO A 60 -14.17 -0.08 -5.89
C PRO A 60 -15.35 0.47 -5.08
N ALA A 61 -15.07 1.01 -3.90
CA ALA A 61 -16.09 1.69 -3.13
C ALA A 61 -16.51 2.98 -3.84
N VAL A 62 -17.79 3.32 -3.74
CA VAL A 62 -18.28 4.63 -4.17
C VAL A 62 -17.64 5.69 -3.27
N VAL A 63 -16.99 6.67 -3.88
CA VAL A 63 -16.38 7.79 -3.16
C VAL A 63 -17.50 8.72 -2.69
N ASP A 64 -17.74 8.72 -1.39
CA ASP A 64 -18.68 9.62 -0.75
C ASP A 64 -17.93 10.49 0.27
N GLU A 65 -17.72 11.76 -0.06
CA GLU A 65 -17.02 12.72 0.82
C GLU A 65 -17.84 13.06 2.08
N SER A 66 -19.15 12.81 2.07
CA SER A 66 -20.04 13.04 3.20
C SER A 66 -20.05 11.88 4.19
N PHE A 67 -19.49 10.73 3.82
CA PHE A 67 -19.48 9.53 4.64
C PHE A 67 -18.68 9.71 5.93
N ARG A 68 -19.26 9.27 7.06
CA ARG A 68 -18.68 9.36 8.40
C ARG A 68 -18.84 8.03 9.13
N TRP A 69 -17.77 7.54 9.72
CA TRP A 69 -17.78 6.37 10.60
C TRP A 69 -18.41 6.70 11.95
N PRO A 70 -18.98 5.72 12.68
CA PRO A 70 -19.45 5.97 14.03
C PRO A 70 -18.31 6.32 14.99
N VAL A 71 -18.64 6.98 16.10
CA VAL A 71 -17.69 7.30 17.18
C VAL A 71 -17.08 6.00 17.73
N ASN A 72 -15.85 6.07 18.22
CA ASN A 72 -15.02 4.96 18.70
C ASN A 72 -14.57 3.97 17.60
N THR A 73 -14.82 4.28 16.32
CA THR A 73 -14.24 3.50 15.23
C THR A 73 -12.72 3.65 15.21
N LYS A 74 -12.03 2.51 15.10
CA LYS A 74 -10.59 2.44 14.90
C LYS A 74 -10.26 2.45 13.42
N GLY A 75 -9.33 3.30 13.03
CA GLY A 75 -8.97 3.53 11.63
C GLY A 75 -7.49 3.74 11.42
N LEU A 76 -7.09 3.59 10.17
CA LEU A 76 -5.73 3.72 9.67
C LEU A 76 -5.70 4.68 8.50
N TYR A 77 -4.54 5.26 8.25
CA TYR A 77 -4.31 5.88 6.95
C TYR A 77 -4.18 4.81 5.86
N PRO A 78 -4.67 5.08 4.63
CA PRO A 78 -4.42 4.23 3.46
C PRO A 78 -2.95 3.83 3.25
N SER A 79 -2.01 4.75 3.52
CA SER A 79 -0.57 4.49 3.43
C SER A 79 -0.08 3.44 4.42
N GLU A 80 -0.71 3.36 5.59
CA GLU A 80 -0.37 2.39 6.64
C GLU A 80 -1.01 1.03 6.36
N ALA A 81 -2.25 1.02 5.88
CA ALA A 81 -2.88 -0.21 5.38
C ALA A 81 -2.02 -0.86 4.27
N LYS A 82 -1.44 -0.04 3.38
CA LYS A 82 -0.49 -0.50 2.36
C LYS A 82 0.79 -1.08 2.95
N SER A 83 1.41 -0.41 3.92
CA SER A 83 2.73 -0.81 4.43
C SER A 83 2.66 -1.98 5.40
N LEU A 84 1.68 -1.97 6.31
CA LEU A 84 1.48 -2.98 7.35
C LEU A 84 0.85 -4.25 6.76
N TYR A 85 -0.34 -4.11 6.16
CA TYR A 85 -1.13 -5.25 5.67
C TYR A 85 -0.79 -5.68 4.23
N LYS A 86 0.23 -5.06 3.63
CA LYS A 86 0.67 -5.33 2.24
C LYS A 86 -0.48 -5.25 1.24
N LEU A 87 -1.43 -4.35 1.48
CA LEU A 87 -2.54 -4.11 0.57
C LEU A 87 -2.10 -3.30 -0.64
N THR A 88 -2.64 -3.62 -1.82
CA THR A 88 -2.41 -2.86 -3.03
C THR A 88 -3.27 -1.59 -3.05
N PRO A 89 -2.92 -0.55 -3.83
CA PRO A 89 -3.76 0.64 -3.96
C PRO A 89 -5.19 0.35 -4.44
N LYS A 90 -5.37 -0.67 -5.30
CA LYS A 90 -6.70 -1.09 -5.77
C LYS A 90 -7.52 -1.74 -4.66
N GLU A 91 -6.90 -2.56 -3.83
CA GLU A 91 -7.54 -3.15 -2.64
C GLU A 91 -7.95 -2.08 -1.63
N ILE A 92 -7.17 -1.00 -1.50
CA ILE A 92 -7.52 0.09 -0.60
C ILE A 92 -8.73 0.88 -1.13
N GLN A 93 -8.85 1.02 -2.46
CA GLN A 93 -9.98 1.72 -3.09
C GLN A 93 -11.32 0.99 -2.93
N THR A 94 -11.32 -0.30 -2.59
CA THR A 94 -12.56 -1.06 -2.31
C THR A 94 -13.10 -0.80 -0.91
N LEU A 95 -12.26 -0.25 -0.03
CA LEU A 95 -12.63 0.09 1.34
C LEU A 95 -13.32 1.45 1.36
N LYS A 96 -14.37 1.57 2.19
CA LYS A 96 -14.97 2.87 2.47
C LYS A 96 -13.98 3.72 3.25
N ALA A 97 -13.77 4.94 2.78
CA ALA A 97 -12.86 5.89 3.40
C ALA A 97 -13.62 7.13 3.89
N GLU A 98 -13.35 7.55 5.13
CA GLU A 98 -13.82 8.84 5.64
C GLU A 98 -12.79 9.92 5.32
N HIS A 99 -13.20 10.95 4.59
CA HIS A 99 -12.33 12.05 4.17
C HIS A 99 -12.35 13.19 5.18
N ILE A 100 -11.19 13.77 5.45
CA ILE A 100 -11.08 14.99 6.24
C ILE A 100 -11.39 16.18 5.33
N ALA A 101 -12.31 17.05 5.74
CA ALA A 101 -12.65 18.25 4.99
C ALA A 101 -11.39 19.12 4.74
N ALA A 102 -11.25 19.62 3.50
CA ALA A 102 -10.12 20.45 3.06
C ALA A 102 -8.73 19.81 3.22
N SER A 103 -8.64 18.48 3.32
CA SER A 103 -7.38 17.74 3.40
C SER A 103 -7.41 16.53 2.47
N PRO A 104 -6.29 16.17 1.82
CA PRO A 104 -6.20 14.95 1.01
C PRO A 104 -6.17 13.68 1.88
N LYS A 105 -6.12 13.80 3.21
CA LYS A 105 -6.05 12.66 4.13
C LYS A 105 -7.42 12.02 4.30
N SER A 106 -7.43 10.69 4.32
CA SER A 106 -8.61 9.88 4.59
C SER A 106 -8.28 8.75 5.57
N PHE A 107 -9.31 8.20 6.19
CA PHE A 107 -9.20 7.07 7.11
C PHE A 107 -10.02 5.89 6.61
N VAL A 108 -9.40 4.71 6.65
CA VAL A 108 -10.06 3.43 6.41
C VAL A 108 -10.23 2.71 7.76
N ARG A 109 -11.34 2.00 7.93
CA ARG A 109 -11.62 1.26 9.17
C ARG A 109 -10.67 0.06 9.31
N LEU A 110 -10.15 -0.15 10.51
CA LEU A 110 -9.22 -1.25 10.79
C LEU A 110 -9.85 -2.63 10.53
N GLU A 111 -11.10 -2.82 10.97
CA GLU A 111 -11.83 -4.08 10.80
C GLU A 111 -12.01 -4.45 9.32
N ASP A 112 -12.30 -3.47 8.46
CA ASP A 112 -12.47 -3.73 7.03
C ASP A 112 -11.13 -4.09 6.38
N VAL A 113 -10.04 -3.44 6.82
CA VAL A 113 -8.67 -3.77 6.39
C VAL A 113 -8.29 -5.19 6.79
N THR A 114 -8.56 -5.60 8.04
CA THR A 114 -8.24 -6.96 8.52
C THR A 114 -9.11 -8.01 7.83
N ALA A 115 -10.39 -7.74 7.62
CA ALA A 115 -11.29 -8.61 6.87
C ALA A 115 -10.83 -8.79 5.41
N LEU A 116 -10.44 -7.70 4.73
CA LEU A 116 -9.92 -7.78 3.36
C LEU A 116 -8.62 -8.58 3.31
N THR A 117 -7.71 -8.36 4.28
CA THR A 117 -6.46 -9.10 4.37
C THR A 117 -6.70 -10.60 4.57
N ARG A 118 -7.69 -10.97 5.40
CA ARG A 118 -8.11 -12.37 5.57
C ARG A 118 -8.63 -12.97 4.27
N ARG A 119 -9.55 -12.29 3.59
CA ARG A 119 -10.09 -12.76 2.29
C ARG A 119 -9.00 -12.90 1.22
N LYS A 120 -8.05 -11.95 1.18
CA LYS A 120 -6.89 -12.00 0.29
C LYS A 120 -6.01 -13.22 0.58
N HIS A 121 -5.77 -13.50 1.86
CA HIS A 121 -5.00 -14.66 2.29
C HIS A 121 -5.70 -15.97 1.89
N GLU A 122 -7.01 -16.07 2.10
CA GLU A 122 -7.82 -17.23 1.68
C GLU A 122 -7.83 -17.41 0.16
N ALA A 123 -7.83 -16.34 -0.62
CA ALA A 123 -7.84 -16.42 -2.08
C ALA A 123 -6.46 -16.79 -2.67
N LEU A 124 -5.36 -16.32 -2.08
CA LEU A 124 -4.02 -16.47 -2.65
C LEU A 124 -3.19 -17.60 -2.02
N ASN A 125 -3.31 -17.80 -0.71
CA ASN A 125 -2.40 -18.63 0.09
C ASN A 125 -3.04 -19.89 0.68
N LYS A 126 -4.33 -20.16 0.41
CA LYS A 126 -5.02 -21.35 0.93
C LYS A 126 -4.30 -22.65 0.58
N ASP A 127 -3.68 -22.72 -0.59
CA ASP A 127 -2.95 -23.91 -1.06
C ASP A 127 -1.54 -24.02 -0.43
N THR A 128 -1.00 -22.93 0.09
CA THR A 128 0.40 -22.84 0.56
C THR A 128 0.55 -23.19 2.04
N GLY A 129 -0.55 -23.15 2.82
CA GLY A 129 -0.54 -23.46 4.25
C GLY A 129 0.19 -22.45 5.12
N GLU A 130 0.61 -21.30 4.56
CA GLU A 130 1.23 -20.23 5.33
C GLU A 130 0.21 -19.64 6.31
N PRO A 131 0.60 -19.36 7.57
CA PRO A 131 -0.30 -18.76 8.54
C PRO A 131 -0.55 -17.28 8.21
N LEU A 132 -1.78 -16.83 8.45
CA LEU A 132 -2.10 -15.40 8.39
C LEU A 132 -1.24 -14.65 9.41
N VAL A 133 -0.43 -13.71 8.95
CA VAL A 133 0.36 -12.84 9.83
C VAL A 133 -0.59 -11.85 10.50
N GLU A 134 -1.01 -12.15 11.73
CA GLU A 134 -1.76 -11.21 12.55
C GLU A 134 -0.82 -10.10 13.02
N ILE A 135 -1.08 -8.87 12.54
CA ILE A 135 -0.29 -7.71 12.93
C ILE A 135 -0.79 -7.26 14.31
N PRO A 136 0.06 -7.30 15.35
CA PRO A 136 -0.36 -6.90 16.69
C PRO A 136 -0.75 -5.42 16.70
N TRP A 137 -1.81 -5.08 17.44
CA TRP A 137 -2.34 -3.72 17.49
C TRP A 137 -1.31 -2.67 17.95
N TYR A 138 -0.31 -3.05 18.74
CA TYR A 138 0.77 -2.16 19.21
C TYR A 138 1.84 -1.88 18.14
N MET A 139 1.95 -2.70 17.08
CA MET A 139 2.80 -2.42 15.93
C MET A 139 2.15 -1.39 14.99
N VAL A 140 0.86 -1.16 15.15
CA VAL A 140 0.12 -0.07 14.51
C VAL A 140 0.42 1.22 15.26
N SER A 141 1.63 1.74 15.05
CA SER A 141 2.13 2.99 15.66
C SER A 141 1.26 4.22 15.40
N CYS A 142 0.34 4.12 14.45
CA CYS A 142 -0.54 5.20 14.01
C CYS A 142 -2.01 4.75 13.97
N LEU A 143 -2.44 3.92 14.93
CA LEU A 143 -3.86 3.64 15.08
C LEU A 143 -4.58 4.93 15.48
N HIS A 144 -5.65 5.27 14.77
CA HIS A 144 -6.48 6.43 15.09
C HIS A 144 -7.85 5.98 15.58
N THR A 145 -8.37 6.65 16.60
CA THR A 145 -9.72 6.43 17.10
C THR A 145 -10.56 7.67 16.81
N LYS A 146 -11.76 7.49 16.26
CA LYS A 146 -12.71 8.58 16.06
C LYS A 146 -13.33 8.98 17.40
N LEU A 147 -13.10 10.21 17.86
CA LEU A 147 -13.61 10.68 19.17
C LEU A 147 -14.98 11.34 19.09
N GLN A 148 -15.28 12.00 17.98
CA GLN A 148 -16.50 12.79 17.84
C GLN A 148 -17.02 12.74 16.42
N ASP A 149 -18.34 12.88 16.27
CA ASP A 149 -19.00 12.98 14.97
C ASP A 149 -19.29 14.43 14.56
N ASN A 150 -18.83 15.39 15.38
CA ASN A 150 -19.13 16.79 15.22
C ASN A 150 -18.50 17.32 13.92
N GLY A 151 -19.34 17.70 12.96
CA GLY A 151 -18.96 18.20 11.62
C GLY A 151 -18.24 19.55 11.59
N ARG A 152 -17.49 19.93 12.63
CA ARG A 152 -16.67 21.15 12.63
C ARG A 152 -15.49 20.97 11.68
N ARG A 153 -15.65 21.56 10.49
CA ARG A 153 -14.88 21.47 9.25
C ARG A 153 -13.33 21.59 9.29
N THR A 154 -12.70 21.97 10.40
CA THR A 154 -11.29 22.42 10.37
C THR A 154 -10.31 21.56 11.18
N LYS A 155 -10.77 20.56 11.93
CA LYS A 155 -9.90 19.65 12.70
C LYS A 155 -10.22 18.19 12.43
N THR A 156 -9.20 17.33 12.47
CA THR A 156 -9.39 15.88 12.34
C THR A 156 -10.06 15.35 13.61
N ASN A 157 -11.24 14.74 13.48
CA ASN A 157 -11.94 14.08 14.60
C ASN A 157 -11.32 12.73 15.01
N TRP A 158 -10.18 12.42 14.40
CA TRP A 158 -9.40 11.22 14.58
C TRP A 158 -8.18 11.56 15.43
N THR A 159 -8.06 10.90 16.59
CA THR A 159 -6.90 11.05 17.45
C THR A 159 -6.03 9.81 17.35
N GLY A 160 -4.75 10.01 17.03
CA GLY A 160 -3.78 8.94 17.08
C GLY A 160 -3.60 8.50 18.54
N THR A 161 -3.68 7.20 18.81
CA THR A 161 -3.06 6.64 20.00
C THR A 161 -1.56 6.67 19.77
N THR A 162 -0.91 7.80 20.03
CA THR A 162 0.54 7.81 20.19
C THR A 162 0.84 6.88 21.35
N SER A 163 1.31 5.67 21.04
CA SER A 163 1.93 4.79 22.03
C SER A 163 3.05 5.60 22.66
N SER A 164 2.81 6.09 23.87
CA SER A 164 3.79 6.78 24.69
C SER A 164 4.81 5.75 25.18
N TYR A 165 5.55 5.13 24.26
CA TYR A 165 6.76 4.41 24.60
C TYR A 165 7.84 5.46 24.80
N SER A 166 7.79 6.14 25.95
CA SER A 166 8.92 6.92 26.45
C SER A 166 10.06 5.91 26.64
N ARG A 167 11.07 5.98 25.78
CA ARG A 167 12.37 5.36 26.08
C ARG A 167 12.85 6.02 27.38
N ARG A 168 12.75 5.29 28.50
CA ARG A 168 13.61 5.51 29.66
C ARG A 168 14.91 4.75 29.41
#